data_AF-A0A965C0B7-F1
#
_entry.id   AF-A0A965C0B7-F1
#
_cell.length_a   1.000
_cell.length_b   1.000
_cell.length_c   1.000
_cell.angle_alpha   90.00
_cell.angle_beta   90.00
_cell.angle_gamma   90.00
#
_symmetry.space_group_name_H-M   'P 1'
#
loop_
_entity.id
_entity.type
_entity.pdbx_description
1 polymer ?
#
loop_
_entity_poly.entity_id
_entity_poly.type
_entity_poly.pdbx_seq_one_letter_code
_entity_poly.pdbx_strand_id
1 'polypeptide(L)'
;MRVLYGIQGTGNGHLTRARAIGPRLEAKGYKIDYLLSGRERQKCFDMEPFGEFDCRRGFSFFAKNGRIQSVQTFTGLRPFQFLEDIRN
;
A
#
# COMPACT_ATOMS: atom_id res chain seq x y z
N MET A 1 -17.52 -11.46 -8.12
CA MET A 1 -16.21 -12.02 -7.67
C MET A 1 -15.55 -11.04 -6.73
N ARG A 2 -14.84 -11.51 -5.71
CA ARG A 2 -14.09 -10.66 -4.76
C ARG A 2 -12.61 -10.60 -5.16
N VAL A 3 -12.00 -9.44 -5.07
CA VAL A 3 -10.59 -9.22 -5.44
C VAL A 3 -9.90 -8.41 -4.35
N LEU A 4 -8.82 -8.96 -3.79
CA LEU A 4 -7.90 -8.19 -2.96
C LEU A 4 -6.98 -7.39 -3.88
N TYR A 5 -7.06 -6.06 -3.81
CA TYR A 5 -6.21 -5.18 -4.59
C TYR A 5 -5.13 -4.53 -3.72
N GLY A 6 -3.94 -5.14 -3.75
CA GLY A 6 -2.75 -4.62 -3.08
C GLY A 6 -2.15 -3.41 -3.81
N ILE A 7 -1.94 -2.31 -3.08
CA ILE A 7 -1.39 -1.05 -3.59
C ILE A 7 -0.09 -0.74 -2.83
N GLN A 8 0.98 -0.48 -3.58
CA GLN A 8 2.24 -0.01 -3.01
C GLN A 8 2.20 1.52 -2.83
N GLY A 9 2.23 1.98 -1.58
CA GLY A 9 2.14 3.38 -1.20
C GLY A 9 3.45 4.16 -1.27
N THR A 10 4.59 3.54 -1.53
CA THR A 10 5.91 4.22 -1.49
C THR A 10 6.08 5.27 -2.59
N GLY A 11 5.23 5.29 -3.63
CA GLY A 11 5.28 6.25 -4.72
C GLY A 11 3.89 6.70 -5.18
N ASN A 12 3.75 8.01 -5.46
CA ASN A 12 2.47 8.59 -5.87
C ASN A 12 1.93 8.00 -7.19
N GLY A 13 2.81 7.56 -8.09
CA GLY A 13 2.41 6.96 -9.37
C GLY A 13 1.70 5.60 -9.23
N HIS A 14 1.92 4.85 -8.16
CA HIS A 14 1.19 3.61 -7.90
C HIS A 14 -0.23 3.90 -7.41
N LEU A 15 -0.36 4.87 -6.50
CA LEU A 15 -1.66 5.31 -6.00
C LEU A 15 -2.53 5.93 -7.11
N THR A 16 -1.95 6.77 -7.97
CA THR A 16 -2.66 7.34 -9.13
C THR A 16 -3.16 6.26 -10.08
N ARG A 17 -2.37 5.21 -10.35
CA ARG A 17 -2.83 4.08 -11.18
C ARG A 17 -3.94 3.29 -10.50
N ALA A 18 -3.81 3.02 -9.20
CA ALA A 18 -4.84 2.32 -8.45
C ALA A 18 -6.18 3.09 -8.46
N ARG A 19 -6.15 4.42 -8.31
CA ARG A 19 -7.35 5.29 -8.42
C ARG A 19 -8.02 5.21 -9.79
N ALA A 20 -7.26 4.95 -10.84
CA ALA A 20 -7.81 4.78 -12.19
C ALA A 20 -8.39 3.36 -12.40
N ILE A 21 -7.82 2.34 -11.76
CA ILE A 21 -8.18 0.94 -11.99
C ILE A 21 -9.30 0.47 -11.06
N GLY A 22 -9.19 0.75 -9.76
CA GLY A 22 -10.11 0.26 -8.72
C GLY A 22 -11.59 0.54 -9.03
N PRO A 23 -11.98 1.82 -9.19
CA PRO A 23 -13.37 2.18 -9.50
C PRO A 23 -13.89 1.55 -10.80
N ARG A 24 -13.02 1.29 -11.78
CA ARG A 24 -13.41 0.62 -13.03
C ARG A 24 -13.65 -0.87 -12.84
N LEU A 25 -12.96 -1.52 -11.90
CA LEU A 25 -13.24 -2.89 -11.53
C LEU A 25 -14.57 -2.95 -10.76
N GLU A 26 -14.81 -2.03 -9.84
CA GLU A 26 -16.09 -1.94 -9.12
C GLU A 26 -17.26 -1.69 -10.06
N ALA A 27 -17.11 -0.77 -11.02
CA ALA A 27 -18.12 -0.53 -12.06
C ALA A 27 -18.41 -1.75 -12.95
N LYS A 28 -17.48 -2.71 -13.03
CA LYS A 28 -17.69 -4.01 -13.72
C LYS A 28 -18.32 -5.08 -12.82
N GLY A 29 -18.71 -4.74 -11.59
CA GLY A 29 -19.35 -5.64 -10.63
C GLY A 29 -18.38 -6.46 -9.78
N TYR A 30 -17.08 -6.14 -9.77
CA TYR A 30 -16.14 -6.75 -8.83
C TYR A 30 -16.27 -6.09 -7.45
N LYS A 31 -16.23 -6.90 -6.39
CA LYS A 31 -16.07 -6.38 -5.03
C LYS A 31 -14.59 -6.29 -4.72
N ILE A 32 -14.08 -5.08 -4.50
CA ILE A 32 -12.67 -4.83 -4.28
C ILE A 32 -12.42 -4.58 -2.80
N ASP A 33 -11.48 -5.33 -2.24
CA ASP A 33 -10.95 -5.08 -0.90
C ASP A 33 -9.55 -4.44 -1.11
N TYR A 34 -9.38 -3.17 -0.74
CA TYR A 34 -8.13 -2.43 -1.00
C TYR A 34 -7.15 -2.58 0.17
N LEU A 35 -5.89 -2.93 -0.12
CA LEU A 35 -4.83 -3.03 0.87
C LEU A 35 -3.63 -2.17 0.46
N LEU A 36 -3.36 -1.11 1.21
CA LEU A 36 -2.20 -0.26 1.01
C LEU A 36 -1.02 -0.71 1.89
N SER A 37 0.20 -0.70 1.34
CA SER A 37 1.42 -0.91 2.13
C SER A 37 2.60 -0.02 1.74
N GLY A 38 3.55 0.17 2.66
CA GLY A 38 4.77 0.96 2.42
C GLY A 38 4.61 2.47 2.61
N ARG A 39 3.44 2.94 3.06
CA ARG A 39 3.20 4.33 3.47
C ARG A 39 2.21 4.36 4.64
N GLU A 40 2.46 5.22 5.61
CA GLU A 40 1.51 5.45 6.72
C GLU A 40 0.20 6.03 6.18
N ARG A 41 -0.94 5.56 6.71
CA ARG A 41 -2.30 5.99 6.29
C ARG A 41 -2.45 7.51 6.23
N GLN A 42 -1.92 8.22 7.23
CA GLN A 42 -1.98 9.68 7.36
C GLN A 42 -1.19 10.44 6.27
N LYS A 43 -0.24 9.77 5.61
CA LYS A 43 0.59 10.36 4.54
C LYS A 43 0.02 10.07 3.14
N CYS A 44 -1.13 9.39 3.08
CA CYS A 44 -1.82 9.07 1.83
C CYS A 44 -2.74 10.22 1.45
N PHE A 45 -2.89 10.47 0.16
CA PHE A 45 -3.66 11.60 -0.37
C PHE A 45 -4.67 11.09 -1.39
N ASP A 46 -5.78 11.80 -1.52
CA ASP A 46 -6.85 11.51 -2.47
C ASP A 46 -7.38 10.07 -2.37
N MET A 47 -7.67 9.60 -1.15
CA MET A 47 -8.06 8.22 -0.90
C MET A 47 -9.54 7.93 -1.17
N GLU A 48 -10.35 8.96 -1.42
CA GLU A 48 -11.80 8.84 -1.62
C GLU A 48 -12.22 7.78 -2.65
N PRO A 49 -11.53 7.58 -3.78
CA PRO A 49 -11.90 6.54 -4.75
C PRO A 49 -11.77 5.10 -4.24
N PHE A 50 -11.12 4.87 -3.09
CA PHE A 50 -10.96 3.55 -2.50
C PHE A 50 -12.02 3.24 -1.43
N GLY A 51 -12.76 4.24 -0.95
CA GLY A 51 -13.71 4.08 0.15
C GLY A 51 -13.05 3.52 1.41
N GLU A 52 -13.56 2.39 1.91
CA GLU A 52 -12.94 1.64 2.99
C GLU A 52 -11.74 0.85 2.48
N PHE A 53 -10.57 1.09 3.07
CA PHE A 53 -9.33 0.41 2.72
C PHE A 53 -8.53 0.06 3.96
N ASP A 54 -7.77 -1.02 3.88
CA ASP A 54 -6.79 -1.40 4.88
C ASP A 54 -5.42 -0.80 4.56
N CYS A 55 -4.67 -0.50 5.61
CA CYS A 55 -3.32 0.03 5.50
C CYS A 55 -2.40 -0.71 6.47
N ARG A 56 -1.37 -1.35 5.92
CA ARG A 56 -0.32 -2.02 6.69
C ARG A 56 0.99 -1.30 6.44
N ARG A 57 1.89 -1.28 7.41
CA ARG A 57 3.21 -0.66 7.20
C ARG A 57 3.99 -1.43 6.13
N GLY A 58 3.99 -2.76 6.22
CA GLY A 58 4.77 -3.64 5.35
C GLY A 58 6.26 -3.35 5.40
N PHE A 59 6.97 -3.75 4.35
CA PHE A 59 8.38 -3.42 4.15
C PHE A 59 8.54 -2.39 3.05
N SER A 60 9.51 -1.49 3.23
CA SER A 60 9.85 -0.47 2.26
C SER A 60 11.35 -0.17 2.32
N PHE A 61 11.88 0.37 1.23
CA PHE A 61 13.25 0.82 1.13
C PHE A 61 13.38 2.27 1.61
N PHE A 62 14.46 2.55 2.34
CA PHE A 62 14.88 3.93 2.57
C PHE A 62 15.77 4.35 1.41
N ALA A 63 15.33 5.34 0.63
CA ALA A 63 16.11 5.90 -0.46
C ALA A 63 16.52 7.33 -0.13
N LYS A 64 17.80 7.64 -0.33
CA LYS A 64 18.36 8.99 -0.19
C LYS A 64 19.28 9.27 -1.37
N ASN A 65 19.11 10.42 -2.02
CA ASN A 65 19.90 10.82 -3.20
C ASN A 65 19.92 9.76 -4.31
N GLY A 66 18.76 9.16 -4.61
CA GLY A 66 18.61 8.15 -5.66
C GLY A 66 19.20 6.77 -5.34
N ARG A 67 19.72 6.55 -4.12
CA ARG A 67 20.31 5.27 -3.70
C ARG A 67 19.59 4.68 -2.51
N ILE A 68 19.43 3.36 -2.50
CA ILE A 68 18.91 2.62 -1.35
C ILE A 68 19.95 2.67 -0.23
N GLN A 69 19.51 3.03 0.97
CA GLN A 69 20.28 3.00 2.19
C GLN A 69 20.10 1.62 2.82
N SER A 70 20.98 0.67 2.50
CA SER A 70 20.83 -0.74 2.92
C SER A 70 20.78 -0.91 4.43
N VAL A 71 21.65 -0.19 5.17
CA VAL A 71 21.68 -0.24 6.64
C VAL A 71 20.36 0.27 7.22
N GLN A 72 19.91 1.46 6.81
CA GLN A 72 18.64 2.02 7.29
C GLN A 72 17.43 1.16 6.90
N THR A 73 17.46 0.57 5.71
CA THR A 73 16.44 -0.38 5.26
C THR A 73 16.39 -1.58 6.19
N PHE A 74 17.53 -2.20 6.47
CA PHE A 74 17.61 -3.38 7.34
C PHE A 74 17.18 -3.07 8.77
N THR A 75 17.66 -1.97 9.36
CA THR A 75 17.28 -1.56 10.72
C THR A 75 15.83 -1.07 10.82
N GLY A 76 15.25 -0.66 9.68
CA GLY A 76 13.86 -0.21 9.60
C GLY A 76 12.85 -1.33 9.40
N LEU A 77 13.31 -2.57 9.16
CA LEU A 77 12.47 -3.75 9.06
C LEU A 77 11.77 -4.01 10.40
N ARG A 78 10.49 -4.38 10.33
CA ARG A 78 9.70 -4.79 11.50
C ARG A 78 9.13 -6.19 11.27
N PRO A 79 9.96 -7.25 11.34
CA PRO A 79 9.53 -8.60 11.00
C PRO A 79 8.44 -9.11 11.93
N PHE A 80 8.50 -8.78 13.23
CA PHE A 80 7.46 -9.17 14.18
C PHE A 80 6.10 -8.51 13.89
N GLN A 81 6.09 -7.21 13.54
CA GLN A 81 4.87 -6.53 13.10
C GLN A 81 4.30 -7.18 11.84
N PHE A 82 5.17 -7.54 10.89
CA PHE A 82 4.73 -8.19 9.65
C PHE A 82 4.08 -9.56 9.93
N LEU A 83 4.61 -10.36 10.86
CA LEU A 83 4.00 -11.62 11.26
C LEU A 83 2.63 -11.41 11.93
N GLU A 84 2.48 -10.35 12.73
CA GLU A 84 1.21 -9.95 13.31
C GLU A 84 0.20 -9.48 12.24
N ASP A 85 0.66 -8.70 11.26
CA ASP A 85 -0.14 -8.21 10.13
C ASP A 85 -0.64 -9.35 9.21
N ILE A 86 0.07 -10.49 9.13
CA ILE A 86 -0.37 -11.68 8.37
C ILE A 86 -1.48 -12.43 9.11
N ARG A 87 -1.38 -12.49 10.44
CA ARG A 87 -2.30 -13.27 11.28
C ARG A 87 -3.66 -12.58 11.45
N ASN A 88 -3.70 -11.25 11.33
CA ASN A 88 -4.89 -10.39 11.48
C ASN A 88 -5.41 -9.88 10.13
#